data_AF-A0A7X6DC89-F1
#
_entry.id   AF-A0A7X6DC89-F1
#
_cell.length_a   1.000
_cell.length_b   1.000
_cell.length_c   1.000
_cell.angle_alpha   90.00
_cell.angle_beta   90.00
_cell.angle_gamma   90.00
#
_symmetry.space_group_name_H-M   'P 1'
#
loop_
_entity.id
_entity.type
_entity.pdbx_description
1 polymer ?
#
loop_
_entity_poly.entity_id
_entity_poly.type
_entity_poly.pdbx_seq_one_letter_code
_entity_poly.pdbx_strand_id
1 'polypeptide(L)' 'MIETTNETPRPRAKRGFAVMDPTRVREIASMGGRTAHANGRAHEFTSEEARAAGKKRHQRRVEATPTAT' A
#
# COMPACT_ATOMS: atom_id res chain seq x y z
N MET A 1 -47.20 21.43 19.07
CA MET A 1 -46.67 21.51 17.69
C MET A 1 -45.17 21.63 17.81
N ILE A 2 -44.42 20.56 17.56
CA ILE A 2 -42.95 20.58 17.62
C ILE A 2 -42.49 20.75 16.18
N GLU A 3 -41.95 21.93 15.86
CA GLU A 3 -41.45 22.24 14.54
C GLU A 3 -40.17 21.44 14.29
N THR A 4 -40.26 20.41 13.45
CA THR A 4 -39.10 19.68 12.93
C THR A 4 -38.42 20.53 11.87
N THR A 5 -37.30 21.16 12.22
CA THR A 5 -36.44 21.86 11.25
C THR A 5 -35.79 20.84 10.31
N ASN A 6 -36.19 20.92 9.03
CA ASN A 6 -35.59 20.19 7.93
C ASN A 6 -34.22 20.82 7.58
N GLU A 7 -33.16 20.43 8.29
CA GLU A 7 -31.80 20.85 7.94
C GLU A 7 -31.20 19.91 6.87
N THR A 8 -30.97 20.46 5.68
CA THR A 8 -30.19 19.81 4.62
C THR A 8 -28.79 19.46 5.13
N PRO A 9 -28.28 18.22 4.95
CA PRO A 9 -26.99 17.84 5.50
C PRO A 9 -25.87 18.70 4.90
N ARG A 10 -25.18 19.46 5.75
CA ARG A 10 -24.04 20.29 5.34
C ARG A 10 -22.93 19.41 4.75
N PRO A 11 -22.30 19.81 3.63
CA PRO A 11 -21.21 19.03 3.04
C PRO A 11 -20.08 18.90 4.05
N ARG A 12 -19.63 17.65 4.28
CA ARG A 12 -18.55 17.38 5.23
C ARG A 12 -17.26 18.01 4.70
N ALA A 13 -16.62 18.83 5.55
CA ALA A 13 -15.31 19.38 5.23
C ALA A 13 -14.32 18.25 4.95
N LYS A 14 -13.47 18.42 3.92
CA LYS A 14 -12.35 17.52 3.65
C LYS A 14 -11.41 17.53 4.87
N ARG A 15 -10.89 16.37 5.27
CA ARG A 15 -10.03 16.18 6.46
C ARG A 15 -8.95 15.14 6.20
N GLY A 16 -7.96 15.06 7.08
CA GLY A 16 -6.87 14.08 7.01
C GLY A 16 -5.99 14.29 5.78
N PHE A 17 -5.49 13.19 5.18
CA PHE A 17 -4.61 13.26 4.02
C PHE A 17 -5.24 13.95 2.79
N ALA A 18 -6.57 14.03 2.71
CA ALA A 18 -7.27 14.67 1.60
C ALA A 18 -7.15 16.20 1.56
N VAL A 19 -6.71 16.83 2.67
CA VAL A 19 -6.42 18.28 2.73
C VAL A 19 -4.93 18.59 2.85
N MET A 20 -4.08 17.56 2.91
CA MET A 20 -2.64 17.73 3.02
C MET A 20 -2.00 17.89 1.65
N ASP A 21 -0.84 18.53 1.63
CA ASP A 21 -0.02 18.64 0.42
C ASP A 21 0.45 17.25 -0.07
N PRO A 22 0.40 16.97 -1.39
CA PRO A 22 0.79 15.67 -1.94
C PRO A 22 2.24 15.26 -1.62
N THR A 23 3.17 16.23 -1.54
CA THR A 23 4.57 15.95 -1.19
C THR A 23 4.64 15.45 0.25
N ARG A 24 3.91 16.08 1.17
CA ARG A 24 3.87 15.68 2.57
C ARG A 24 3.23 14.32 2.76
N VAL A 25 2.17 14.00 2.01
CA VAL A 25 1.55 12.67 2.03
C VAL A 25 2.56 11.60 1.56
N ARG A 26 3.31 11.89 0.49
CA ARG A 26 4.35 10.98 -0.03
C ARG A 26 5.47 10.74 0.97
N GLU A 27 5.91 11.78 1.67
CA GLU A 27 6.90 11.65 2.74
C GLU A 27 6.41 10.74 3.86
N ILE A 28 5.20 10.97 4.38
CA ILE A 28 4.60 10.17 5.45
C ILE A 28 4.44 8.71 5.01
N ALA A 29 3.93 8.48 3.80
CA ALA A 29 3.80 7.14 3.24
C ALA A 29 5.17 6.42 3.14
N SER A 30 6.20 7.16 2.70
CA SER A 30 7.56 6.62 2.59
C SER A 30 8.19 6.31 3.95
N MET A 31 7.83 7.05 5.00
CA MET A 31 8.32 6.80 6.36
C MET A 31 7.78 5.48 6.91
N GLY A 32 6.51 5.12 6.66
CA GLY A 32 5.90 3.91 7.23
C GLY A 32 6.70 2.63 6.95
N GLY A 33 7.14 2.43 5.70
CA GLY A 33 7.95 1.27 5.32
C GLY A 33 9.34 1.28 5.97
N ARG A 34 10.03 2.44 5.94
CA ARG A 34 11.35 2.60 6.57
C ARG A 34 11.30 2.36 8.07
N THR A 35 10.27 2.89 8.73
CA THR A 35 10.05 2.72 10.16
C THR A 35 9.79 1.26 10.52
N ALA A 36 9.03 0.51 9.72
CA ALA A 36 8.78 -0.91 9.97
C ALA A 36 10.07 -1.74 9.95
N HIS A 37 10.96 -1.49 8.98
CA HIS A 37 12.29 -2.09 8.93
C HIS A 37 13.18 -1.63 10.09
N ALA A 38 13.28 -0.32 10.33
CA ALA A 38 14.10 0.22 11.41
C ALA A 38 13.68 -0.29 12.79
N ASN A 39 12.37 -0.51 13.01
CA ASN A 39 11.83 -1.01 14.27
C ASN A 39 11.87 -2.55 14.39
N GLY A 40 12.40 -3.27 13.40
CA GLY A 40 12.46 -4.73 13.39
C GLY A 40 11.10 -5.43 13.34
N ARG A 41 10.03 -4.73 12.93
CA ARG A 41 8.69 -5.33 12.75
C ARG A 41 8.51 -5.91 11.35
N ALA A 42 9.28 -5.44 10.37
CA ALA A 42 9.24 -5.94 9.02
C ALA A 42 10.09 -7.20 8.85
N HIS A 43 9.69 -8.07 7.92
CA HIS A 43 10.49 -9.20 7.47
C HIS A 43 11.73 -8.71 6.72
N GLU A 44 12.90 -9.22 7.08
CA GLU A 44 14.15 -8.98 6.36
C GLU A 44 14.46 -10.17 5.48
N PHE A 45 14.55 -9.95 4.17
CA PHE A 45 14.90 -11.01 3.24
C PHE A 45 16.40 -11.23 3.24
N THR A 46 16.80 -12.48 3.41
CA THR A 46 18.19 -12.87 3.14
C THR A 46 18.43 -12.93 1.62
N SER A 47 19.69 -12.79 1.20
CA SER A 47 20.05 -12.90 -0.22
C SER A 47 19.66 -14.26 -0.82
N GLU A 48 19.70 -15.32 -0.01
CA GLU A 48 19.30 -16.67 -0.42
C GLU A 48 17.78 -16.77 -0.67
N GLU A 49 16.97 -16.24 0.25
CA GLU A 49 15.51 -16.20 0.08
C GLU A 49 15.08 -15.39 -1.14
N ALA A 50 15.70 -14.22 -1.35
CA ALA A 50 15.45 -13.40 -2.54
C ALA A 50 15.77 -14.17 -3.84
N ARG A 51 16.88 -14.92 -3.84
CA ARG A 51 17.28 -15.76 -4.99
C ARG A 51 16.32 -16.92 -5.21
N ALA A 52 15.88 -17.59 -4.15
CA ALA A 52 14.92 -18.69 -4.23
C ALA A 52 13.55 -18.21 -4.77
N ALA A 53 13.05 -17.07 -4.26
CA ALA A 53 11.82 -16.45 -4.74
C ALA A 53 11.92 -16.04 -6.22
N GLY A 54 13.05 -15.46 -6.63
CA GLY A 54 13.35 -15.15 -8.02
C GLY A 54 13.33 -16.39 -8.91
N LYS A 55 14.03 -17.46 -8.49
CA LYS A 55 14.06 -18.74 -9.21
C LYS A 55 12.65 -19.31 -9.40
N LYS A 56 11.82 -19.31 -8.34
CA LYS A 56 10.42 -19.76 -8.40
C LYS A 56 9.59 -18.96 -9.40
N ARG A 57 9.79 -17.64 -9.48
CA ARG A 57 9.13 -16.77 -10.47
C ARG A 57 9.51 -17.14 -11.91
N HIS A 58 10.79 -17.43 -12.16
CA HIS A 58 11.27 -17.81 -13.49
C HIS A 58 10.84 -19.22 -13.89
N GLN A 59 10.83 -20.18 -12.96
CA GLN A 59 10.35 -21.55 -13.20
C GLN A 59 8.90 -21.56 -13.67
N ARG A 60 8.02 -20.79 -13.01
CA ARG A 60 6.61 -20.65 -13.42
C ARG A 60 6.46 -20.13 -14.86
N ARG A 61 7.38 -19.27 -15.32
CA ARG A 61 7.36 -18.78 -16.72
C ARG A 61 7.76 -19.88 -17.71
N VAL A 62 8.76 -20.68 -17.37
CA VAL A 62 9.24 -21.78 -18.22
C VAL A 62 8.20 -22.89 -18.33
N GLU A 63 7.47 -23.18 -17.24
CA GLU A 63 6.38 -24.16 -17.23
C GLU A 63 5.13 -23.70 -18.01
N ALA A 64 4.89 -22.38 -18.09
CA ALA A 64 3.71 -21.80 -18.74
C ALA A 64 3.86 -21.59 -20.25
N THR A 65 5.05 -21.79 -20.82
CA THR A 65 5.25 -21.87 -22.28
C THR A 65 5.47 -23.33 -22.66
N PRO A 66 4.41 -24.11 -22.99
CA PRO A 66 4.63 -25.34 -23.72
C PRO A 66 5.16 -24.93 -25.09
N THR A 67 6.38 -25.36 -25.40
CA THR A 67 6.93 -25.36 -26.75
C THR A 67 5.88 -25.96 -27.69
N ALA A 68 5.24 -25.11 -28.49
CA ALA A 68 4.53 -25.54 -29.68
C ALA A 68 5.60 -25.95 -30.71
N THR A 69 5.64 -27.24 -31.02
CA THR A 69 6.28 -27.83 -32.20
C THR A 69 5.23 -28.69 -32.87
#